data_AF-A0A1H3DXU2-F1
#
_entry.id   AF-A0A1H3DXU2-F1
#
_cell.length_a   1.000
_cell.length_b   1.000
_cell.length_c   1.000
_cell.angle_alpha   90.00
_cell.angle_beta   90.00
_cell.angle_gamma   90.00
#
_symmetry.space_group_name_H-M   'P 1'
#
loop_
_entity.id
_entity.type
_entity.pdbx_description
1 polymer ?
#
loop_
_entity_poly.entity_id
_entity_poly.type
_entity_poly.pdbx_seq_one_letter_code
_entity_poly.pdbx_strand_id
1 'polypeptide(L)'
;MCGGTRSAYWETVAAVVERARRRHERFDPADDAAATAIDEGIRPIVAVYARARRDGVTLSAVERSLLEGVLNDWLAAYAGCLGRSIENTYSIHEVARTCREHGTVADAVDAIVASP
;
A
#
# COMPACT_ATOMS: atom_id res chain seq x y z
N MET A 1 8.08 -19.92 -20.95
CA MET A 1 7.05 -19.89 -19.89
C MET A 1 7.71 -19.44 -18.60
N CYS A 2 7.63 -18.16 -18.26
CA CYS A 2 8.28 -17.62 -17.06
C CYS A 2 7.32 -17.77 -15.87
N GLY A 3 7.31 -18.96 -15.25
CA GLY A 3 6.61 -19.18 -13.99
C GLY A 3 7.40 -18.53 -12.86
N GLY A 4 7.18 -17.24 -12.60
CA GLY A 4 7.57 -16.63 -11.34
C GLY A 4 6.70 -17.23 -10.24
N THR A 5 7.23 -18.21 -9.53
CA THR A 5 6.52 -19.02 -8.54
C THR A 5 5.84 -18.13 -7.50
N ARG A 6 4.50 -18.16 -7.50
CA ARG A 6 3.63 -17.59 -6.48
C ARG A 6 4.12 -18.03 -5.09
N SER A 7 4.17 -17.11 -4.13
CA SER A 7 4.50 -17.46 -2.76
C SER A 7 3.31 -18.15 -2.07
N ALA A 8 3.53 -18.69 -0.87
CA ALA A 8 2.42 -19.16 -0.02
C ALA A 8 1.42 -18.05 0.36
N TYR A 9 1.77 -16.78 0.10
CA TYR A 9 0.93 -15.61 0.35
C TYR A 9 0.13 -15.15 -0.87
N TRP A 10 0.26 -15.81 -2.02
CA TRP A 10 -0.36 -15.37 -3.27
C TRP A 10 -1.85 -15.06 -3.14
N GLU A 11 -2.64 -15.99 -2.58
CA GLU A 11 -4.08 -15.81 -2.46
C GLU A 11 -4.43 -14.64 -1.53
N THR A 12 -3.70 -14.50 -0.43
CA THR A 12 -3.84 -13.38 0.50
C THR A 12 -3.50 -12.06 -0.16
N VAL A 13 -2.39 -12.00 -0.91
CA VAL A 13 -1.97 -10.81 -1.65
C VAL A 13 -3.00 -10.44 -2.71
N ALA A 14 -3.43 -11.40 -3.52
CA ALA A 14 -4.43 -11.18 -4.56
C ALA A 14 -5.75 -10.67 -3.96
N ALA A 15 -6.21 -11.24 -2.85
CA ALA A 15 -7.42 -10.79 -2.16
C ALA A 15 -7.30 -9.37 -1.60
N VAL A 16 -6.16 -9.01 -1.01
CA VAL A 16 -5.89 -7.66 -0.50
C VAL A 16 -5.84 -6.65 -1.64
N VAL A 17 -5.10 -6.96 -2.71
CA VAL A 17 -4.96 -6.09 -3.87
C VAL A 17 -6.32 -5.85 -4.53
N GLU A 18 -7.08 -6.90 -4.76
CA GLU A 18 -8.39 -6.82 -5.38
C GLU A 18 -9.39 -6.02 -4.52
N ARG A 19 -9.40 -6.25 -3.20
CA ARG A 19 -10.23 -5.46 -2.29
C ARG A 19 -9.84 -3.98 -2.31
N ALA A 20 -8.55 -3.69 -2.21
CA ALA A 20 -8.02 -2.33 -2.18
C ALA A 20 -8.32 -1.60 -3.50
N ARG A 21 -8.17 -2.26 -4.66
CA ARG A 21 -8.52 -1.69 -5.97
C ARG A 21 -9.99 -1.34 -6.08
N ARG A 22 -10.88 -2.29 -5.78
CA ARG A 22 -12.34 -2.04 -5.85
C ARG A 22 -12.80 -0.93 -4.91
N ARG A 23 -12.13 -0.77 -3.77
CA ARG A 23 -12.43 0.34 -2.85
C ARG A 23 -11.89 1.66 -3.38
N HIS A 24 -10.70 1.67 -3.99
CA HIS A 24 -10.09 2.84 -4.62
C HIS A 24 -10.91 3.35 -5.82
N GLU A 25 -11.45 2.46 -6.65
CA GLU A 25 -12.33 2.81 -7.78
C GLU A 25 -13.59 3.59 -7.38
N ARG A 26 -13.99 3.49 -6.10
CA ARG A 26 -15.15 4.18 -5.53
C ARG A 26 -14.75 5.29 -4.56
N PHE A 27 -13.45 5.53 -4.40
CA PHE A 27 -12.93 6.52 -3.49
C PHE A 27 -12.81 7.85 -4.22
N ASP A 28 -13.38 8.90 -3.65
CA ASP A 28 -13.23 10.27 -4.14
C ASP A 28 -12.41 11.09 -3.13
N PRO A 29 -11.17 11.45 -3.44
CA PRO A 29 -10.34 12.26 -2.55
C PRO A 29 -10.93 13.63 -2.18
N ALA A 30 -11.88 14.17 -2.94
CA ALA A 30 -12.53 15.43 -2.62
C ALA A 30 -13.63 15.29 -1.54
N ASP A 31 -14.28 14.12 -1.47
CA ASP A 31 -15.46 13.87 -0.63
C ASP A 31 -15.20 12.87 0.52
N ASP A 32 -14.34 11.87 0.30
CA ASP A 32 -13.99 10.85 1.28
C ASP A 32 -12.92 11.35 2.29
N ALA A 33 -12.96 10.82 3.50
CA ALA A 33 -11.99 11.15 4.54
C ALA A 33 -10.61 10.52 4.28
N ALA A 34 -9.53 11.28 4.49
CA ALA A 34 -8.15 10.79 4.38
C ALA A 34 -7.87 9.54 5.24
N ALA A 35 -8.48 9.46 6.43
CA ALA A 35 -8.39 8.29 7.31
C ALA A 35 -8.89 7.00 6.64
N THR A 36 -9.90 7.09 5.76
CA THR A 36 -10.43 5.94 5.02
C THR A 36 -9.41 5.39 4.02
N ALA A 37 -8.64 6.26 3.36
CA ALA A 37 -7.53 5.82 2.48
C ALA A 37 -6.47 5.03 3.27
N ILE A 38 -6.20 5.44 4.51
CA ILE A 38 -5.27 4.72 5.38
C ILE A 38 -5.86 3.38 5.81
N ASP A 39 -7.07 3.36 6.36
CA ASP A 39 -7.60 2.18 7.02
C ASP A 39 -8.10 1.10 6.04
N GLU A 40 -8.63 1.50 4.89
CA GLU A 40 -9.17 0.56 3.89
C GLU A 40 -8.21 0.29 2.73
N GLY A 41 -7.26 1.20 2.47
CA GLY A 41 -6.26 1.09 1.42
C GLY A 41 -4.90 0.68 1.94
N ILE A 42 -4.18 1.62 2.55
CA ILE A 42 -2.74 1.52 2.82
C ILE A 42 -2.44 0.49 3.92
N ARG A 43 -3.16 0.54 5.05
CA ARG A 43 -2.91 -0.31 6.21
C ARG A 43 -3.05 -1.81 5.90
N PRO A 44 -4.08 -2.30 5.20
CA PRO A 44 -4.16 -3.71 4.79
C PRO A 44 -3.00 -4.17 3.90
N ILE A 45 -2.55 -3.32 2.97
CA ILE A 45 -1.44 -3.61 2.05
C ILE A 45 -0.12 -3.74 2.83
N VAL A 46 0.17 -2.78 3.71
CA VAL A 46 1.38 -2.82 4.57
C VAL A 46 1.32 -4.02 5.52
N ALA A 47 0.14 -4.33 6.07
CA ALA A 47 -0.05 -5.45 6.98
C ALA A 47 0.25 -6.81 6.32
N VAL A 48 -0.23 -7.06 5.09
CA VAL A 48 0.06 -8.33 4.40
C VAL A 48 1.55 -8.49 4.10
N TYR A 49 2.23 -7.41 3.67
CA TYR A 49 3.68 -7.43 3.46
C TYR A 49 4.45 -7.69 4.76
N ALA A 50 4.10 -6.98 5.83
CA ALA A 50 4.74 -7.15 7.14
C ALA A 50 4.53 -8.56 7.70
N ARG A 51 3.35 -9.15 7.48
CA ARG A 51 3.03 -10.53 7.90
C ARG A 51 3.86 -11.54 7.13
N ALA A 52 3.94 -11.44 5.80
CA ALA A 52 4.78 -12.30 4.98
C ALA A 52 6.26 -12.27 5.44
N ARG A 53 6.79 -11.06 5.70
CA ARG A 53 8.16 -10.89 6.23
C ARG A 53 8.35 -11.50 7.61
N ARG A 54 7.35 -11.40 8.49
CA ARG A 54 7.38 -12.01 9.84
C ARG A 54 7.42 -13.53 9.77
N ASP A 55 6.69 -14.10 8.81
CA ASP A 55 6.62 -15.54 8.59
C ASP A 55 7.83 -16.08 7.78
N GLY A 56 8.82 -15.24 7.49
CA GLY A 56 10.01 -15.62 6.70
C GLY A 56 9.73 -15.84 5.21
N VAL A 57 8.55 -15.46 4.72
CA VAL A 57 8.16 -15.62 3.31
C VAL A 57 8.65 -14.43 2.49
N THR A 58 9.38 -14.72 1.42
CA THR A 58 9.74 -13.73 0.41
C THR A 58 8.69 -13.72 -0.69
N LEU A 59 7.97 -12.61 -0.83
CA LEU A 59 7.03 -12.40 -1.93
C LEU A 59 7.78 -12.37 -3.27
N SER A 60 7.19 -12.99 -4.28
CA SER A 60 7.64 -12.94 -5.67
C SER A 60 7.62 -11.51 -6.22
N ALA A 61 8.33 -11.28 -7.32
CA ALA A 61 8.33 -9.97 -7.97
C ALA A 61 6.92 -9.52 -8.38
N VAL A 62 6.10 -10.45 -8.88
CA VAL A 62 4.71 -10.16 -9.30
C VAL A 62 3.85 -9.73 -8.10
N GLU A 63 3.92 -10.45 -6.98
CA GLU A 63 3.16 -10.09 -5.77
C GLU A 63 3.56 -8.72 -5.24
N ARG A 64 4.87 -8.40 -5.24
CA ARG A 64 5.35 -7.08 -4.82
C ARG A 64 4.84 -5.98 -5.76
N SER A 65 4.98 -6.14 -7.07
CA SER A 65 4.51 -5.15 -8.03
C SER A 65 3.00 -4.94 -7.96
N LEU A 66 2.20 -5.97 -7.67
CA LEU A 66 0.77 -5.83 -7.46
C LEU A 66 0.45 -4.99 -6.21
N LEU A 67 1.12 -5.25 -5.09
CA LEU A 67 0.97 -4.47 -3.86
C LEU A 67 1.44 -3.03 -4.06
N GLU A 68 2.59 -2.83 -4.71
CA GLU A 68 3.17 -1.51 -4.97
C GLU A 68 2.28 -0.66 -5.87
N GLY A 69 1.69 -1.23 -6.93
CA GLY A 69 0.77 -0.48 -7.79
C GLY A 69 -0.41 0.07 -6.99
N VAL A 70 -1.16 -0.82 -6.32
CA VAL A 70 -2.35 -0.39 -5.56
C VAL A 70 -1.99 0.48 -4.35
N LEU A 71 -0.81 0.28 -3.75
CA LEU A 71 -0.31 1.15 -2.67
C LEU A 71 -0.13 2.59 -3.15
N ASN A 72 0.50 2.78 -4.30
CA ASN A 72 0.78 4.10 -4.84
C ASN A 72 -0.50 4.81 -5.29
N ASP A 73 -1.47 4.08 -5.82
CA ASP A 73 -2.82 4.62 -6.09
C ASP A 73 -3.43 5.20 -4.80
N TRP A 74 -3.38 4.44 -3.70
CA TRP A 74 -3.89 4.89 -2.40
C TRP A 74 -3.09 6.04 -1.76
N LEU A 75 -1.77 6.07 -1.94
CA LEU A 75 -0.94 7.20 -1.48
C LEU A 75 -1.30 8.49 -2.24
N ALA A 76 -1.53 8.39 -3.55
CA ALA A 76 -1.98 9.51 -4.36
C ALA A 76 -3.39 9.97 -3.95
N ALA A 77 -4.31 9.05 -3.67
CA ALA A 77 -5.63 9.37 -3.15
C ALA A 77 -5.56 10.07 -1.78
N TYR A 78 -4.72 9.58 -0.86
CA TYR A 78 -4.48 10.23 0.43
C TYR A 78 -3.93 11.65 0.27
N ALA A 79 -2.95 11.84 -0.61
CA ALA A 79 -2.42 13.17 -0.92
C ALA A 79 -3.50 14.09 -1.49
N GLY A 80 -4.36 13.56 -2.37
CA GLY A 80 -5.51 14.28 -2.93
C GLY A 80 -6.47 14.78 -1.85
N CYS A 81 -6.73 13.98 -0.80
CA CYS A 81 -7.54 14.40 0.35
C CYS A 81 -6.96 15.61 1.08
N LEU A 82 -5.64 15.82 0.98
CA LEU A 82 -4.93 16.95 1.59
C LEU A 82 -4.71 18.11 0.60
N GLY A 83 -5.28 18.04 -0.61
CA GLY A 83 -5.03 19.00 -1.68
C GLY A 83 -3.60 18.96 -2.23
N ARG A 84 -2.93 17.81 -2.11
CA ARG A 84 -1.55 17.57 -2.56
C ARG A 84 -1.51 16.53 -3.66
N SER A 85 -0.36 16.44 -4.33
CA SER A 85 -0.02 15.37 -5.28
C SER A 85 1.33 14.77 -4.92
N ILE A 86 1.51 13.48 -5.18
CA ILE A 86 2.81 12.82 -5.12
C ILE A 86 3.26 12.49 -6.54
N GLU A 87 4.49 12.84 -6.88
CA GLU A 87 5.10 12.47 -8.19
C GLU A 87 5.97 11.22 -8.07
N ASN A 88 6.41 10.89 -6.86
CA ASN A 88 7.24 9.74 -6.57
C ASN A 88 6.40 8.47 -6.39
N THR A 89 6.94 7.35 -6.86
CA THR A 89 6.42 6.01 -6.57
C THR A 89 7.25 5.35 -5.49
N TYR A 90 6.59 4.76 -4.49
CA TYR A 90 7.22 4.15 -3.34
C TYR A 90 7.15 2.63 -3.43
N SER A 91 8.23 1.96 -3.03
CA SER A 91 8.22 0.50 -2.87
C SER A 91 7.46 0.10 -1.60
N ILE A 92 6.87 -1.10 -1.58
CA ILE A 92 6.18 -1.59 -0.38
C ILE A 92 7.14 -1.77 0.79
N HIS A 93 8.42 -2.06 0.50
CA HIS A 93 9.46 -2.18 1.51
C HIS A 93 9.75 -0.84 2.17
N GLU A 94 9.86 0.23 1.38
CA GLU A 94 10.11 1.58 1.86
C GLU A 94 8.98 2.06 2.76
N VAL A 95 7.73 1.98 2.31
CA VAL A 95 6.57 2.38 3.13
C VAL A 95 6.50 1.56 4.43
N ALA A 96 6.70 0.24 4.36
CA ALA A 96 6.71 -0.60 5.55
C ALA A 96 7.87 -0.30 6.50
N ARG A 97 9.01 0.17 5.98
CA ARG A 97 10.15 0.64 6.79
C ARG A 97 9.80 1.96 7.47
N THR A 98 9.27 2.95 6.73
CA THR A 98 8.82 4.24 7.28
C THR A 98 7.79 4.04 8.40
N CYS A 99 6.85 3.09 8.24
CA CYS A 99 5.89 2.72 9.30
C CYS A 99 6.58 2.29 10.61
N ARG A 100 7.73 1.64 10.55
CA ARG A 100 8.49 1.26 11.76
C ARG A 100 9.21 2.45 12.37
N GLU A 101 9.67 3.37 11.55
CA GLU A 101 10.37 4.59 11.98
C GLU A 101 9.41 5.58 12.65
N HIS A 102 8.18 5.68 12.16
CA HIS A 102 7.16 6.62 12.66
C HIS A 102 6.14 5.99 13.64
N GLY A 103 6.19 4.68 13.87
CA GLY A 103 5.36 3.97 14.85
C GLY A 103 3.93 3.66 14.41
N THR A 104 3.31 4.53 13.61
CA THR A 104 1.99 4.28 13.01
C THR A 104 2.02 4.40 11.48
N VAL A 105 1.03 3.76 10.82
CA VAL A 105 0.86 3.89 9.37
C VAL A 105 0.46 5.32 9.00
N ALA A 106 -0.34 5.99 9.83
CA ALA A 106 -0.77 7.36 9.56
C ALA A 106 0.41 8.33 9.56
N ASP A 107 1.22 8.28 10.62
CA ASP A 107 2.40 9.16 10.74
C ASP A 107 3.41 8.91 9.61
N ALA A 108 3.56 7.66 9.17
CA ALA A 108 4.44 7.33 8.06
C ALA A 108 3.91 7.84 6.71
N VAL A 109 2.61 7.69 6.46
CA VAL A 109 1.97 8.19 5.22
C VAL A 109 2.03 9.72 5.18
N ASP A 110 1.79 10.39 6.31
CA ASP A 110 1.95 11.84 6.42
C ASP A 110 3.38 12.29 6.11
N ALA A 111 4.39 11.58 6.66
CA ALA A 111 5.79 11.88 6.39
C ALA A 111 6.16 11.66 4.91
N ILE A 112 5.64 10.59 4.29
CA ILE A 112 5.83 10.30 2.87
C ILE A 112 5.24 11.42 2.00
N VAL A 113 3.99 11.80 2.25
CA VAL A 113 3.25 12.80 1.45
C VAL A 113 3.69 14.24 1.76
N ALA A 114 4.35 14.47 2.90
CA ALA A 114 4.98 15.75 3.20
C ALA A 114 6.39 15.89 2.62
N SER A 115 7.01 14.80 2.15
CA SER A 115 8.31 14.87 1.47
C SER A 115 8.11 15.34 0.02
N PRO A 116 8.75 16.43 -0.40
CA PRO A 116 8.69 16.91 -1.78
C PRO A 116 9.38 15.95 -2.76
#